data_AF-A0A3C1DNP1-F1
#
_entry.id   AF-A0A3C1DNP1-F1
#
_cell.length_a   1.000
_cell.length_b   1.000
_cell.length_c   1.000
_cell.angle_alpha   90.00
_cell.angle_beta   90.00
_cell.angle_gamma   90.00
#
_symmetry.space_group_name_H-M   'P 1'
#
loop_
_entity.id
_entity.type
_entity.pdbx_description
1 polymer ?
#
loop_
_entity_poly.entity_id
_entity_poly.type
_entity_poly.pdbx_seq_one_letter_code
_entity_poly.pdbx_strand_id
1 'polypeptide(L)'
;MPFPEDLDPLLRPWLDEHTPTAADFTQAQKRAARVLSALQRDPDAGVLESGLGGSVLKDTAILPISDLDVIVYMDGDEWSDETGGWKRPELLLGWLTERIGRTLSWQITNGYLSVNTRRRSVEIRYTNEDAVKIDVVPILLAKGHKEHGWIPDPGVPRGYRSTSIERQHRLINHYARPHRPLRDAVRLLKRWKLDQKIPLISYALEVLAMHTRATRGLSTPAEIFWGVLDGVAKRLLLDGVHLPDFFVVPRCADPVRVFDPADWNNNLTRSLSEDDAETIAKRARYTLRKLRRALRYRGCADEIIAEAFGEVG
;
A
#
# COMPACT_ATOMS: atom_id res chain seq x y z
N MET A 1 11.74 -7.07 23.14
CA MET A 1 11.96 -6.37 24.42
C MET A 1 10.58 -5.94 24.95
N PRO A 2 10.38 -5.71 26.27
CA PRO A 2 9.05 -5.34 26.76
C PRO A 2 8.58 -4.03 26.12
N PHE A 3 7.27 -3.96 25.86
CA PHE A 3 6.59 -2.76 25.38
C PHE A 3 6.52 -1.73 26.51
N PRO A 4 6.82 -0.45 26.25
CA PRO A 4 6.64 0.62 27.22
C PRO A 4 5.20 1.18 27.20
N GLU A 5 4.46 1.03 28.31
CA GLU A 5 3.04 1.40 28.45
C GLU A 5 2.74 2.88 28.13
N ASP A 6 3.68 3.78 28.44
CA ASP A 6 3.56 5.23 28.21
C ASP A 6 3.78 5.68 26.76
N LEU A 7 4.03 4.75 25.82
CA LEU A 7 4.36 5.12 24.44
C LEU A 7 3.16 5.59 23.62
N ASP A 8 1.95 5.10 23.92
CA ASP A 8 0.77 5.45 23.15
C ASP A 8 0.39 6.94 23.29
N PRO A 9 0.30 7.52 24.51
CA PRO A 9 0.08 8.96 24.68
C PRO A 9 1.20 9.80 24.04
N LEU A 10 2.43 9.25 24.02
CA LEU A 10 3.58 9.94 23.47
C LEU A 10 3.53 10.03 21.94
N LEU A 11 3.10 8.97 21.25
CA LEU A 11 2.98 8.96 19.78
C LEU A 11 1.71 9.61 19.27
N ARG A 12 0.72 9.85 20.15
CA ARG A 12 -0.61 10.32 19.74
C ARG A 12 -0.60 11.68 19.02
N PRO A 13 0.05 12.75 19.52
CA PRO A 13 0.06 14.03 18.83
C PRO A 13 0.67 13.93 17.43
N TRP A 14 1.77 13.18 17.32
CA TRP A 14 2.45 12.95 16.05
C TRP A 14 1.57 12.16 15.07
N LEU A 15 0.87 11.13 15.55
CA LEU A 15 -0.08 10.38 14.72
C LEU A 15 -1.23 11.28 14.22
N ASP A 16 -1.79 12.13 15.10
CA ASP A 16 -2.90 13.01 14.75
C ASP A 16 -2.49 14.05 13.69
N GLU A 17 -1.28 14.59 13.76
CA GLU A 17 -0.71 15.49 12.74
C GLU A 17 -0.60 14.84 11.35
N HIS A 18 -0.38 13.53 11.29
CA HIS A 18 -0.14 12.78 10.06
C HIS A 18 -1.36 11.98 9.59
N THR A 19 -2.48 12.06 10.29
CA THR A 19 -3.71 11.32 9.98
C THR A 19 -4.67 12.19 9.17
N PRO A 20 -5.06 11.77 7.96
CA PRO A 20 -6.05 12.50 7.18
C PRO A 20 -7.39 12.58 7.91
N THR A 21 -8.02 13.75 7.84
CA THR A 21 -9.36 14.00 8.35
C THR A 21 -10.43 13.38 7.45
N ALA A 22 -11.67 13.30 7.94
CA ALA A 22 -12.81 12.90 7.11
C ALA A 22 -13.01 13.82 5.89
N ALA A 23 -12.66 15.10 6.00
CA ALA A 23 -12.72 16.05 4.90
C ALA A 23 -11.68 15.72 3.83
N ASP A 24 -10.46 15.37 4.23
CA ASP A 24 -9.39 14.94 3.30
C ASP A 24 -9.80 13.69 2.52
N PHE A 25 -10.34 12.68 3.21
CA PHE A 25 -10.88 11.48 2.57
C PHE A 25 -12.03 11.80 1.61
N THR A 26 -12.97 12.67 2.01
CA THR A 26 -14.08 13.08 1.14
C THR A 26 -13.57 13.78 -0.13
N GLN A 27 -12.57 14.64 0.00
CA GLN A 27 -11.97 15.34 -1.13
C GLN A 27 -11.24 14.36 -2.06
N ALA A 28 -10.46 13.44 -1.51
CA ALA A 28 -9.79 12.37 -2.24
C ALA A 28 -10.77 11.51 -3.04
N GLN A 29 -11.85 11.05 -2.40
CA GLN A 29 -12.90 10.25 -3.03
C GLN A 29 -13.60 11.02 -4.16
N LYS A 30 -13.89 12.32 -3.98
CA LYS A 30 -14.46 13.16 -5.04
C LYS A 30 -13.53 13.30 -6.25
N ARG A 31 -12.21 13.39 -6.05
CA ARG A 31 -11.23 13.46 -7.15
C ARG A 31 -11.21 12.15 -7.95
N ALA A 32 -11.12 11.02 -7.27
CA ALA A 32 -11.18 9.70 -7.91
C ALA A 32 -12.51 9.46 -8.65
N ALA A 33 -13.64 9.84 -8.05
CA ALA A 33 -14.97 9.70 -8.66
C ALA A 33 -15.10 10.44 -10.00
N ARG A 34 -14.41 11.57 -10.17
CA ARG A 34 -14.39 12.31 -11.45
C ARG A 34 -13.69 11.53 -12.55
N VAL A 35 -12.53 10.93 -12.25
CA VAL A 35 -11.80 10.07 -13.22
C VAL A 35 -12.62 8.83 -13.55
N LEU A 36 -13.15 8.15 -12.52
CA LEU A 36 -14.02 6.99 -12.67
C LEU A 36 -15.24 7.28 -13.55
N SER A 37 -15.93 8.38 -13.30
CA SER A 37 -17.11 8.79 -14.08
C SER A 37 -16.75 9.12 -15.53
N ALA A 38 -15.56 9.67 -15.77
CA ALA A 38 -15.10 9.97 -17.12
C ALA A 38 -14.83 8.67 -17.90
N LEU A 39 -14.16 7.70 -17.28
CA LEU A 39 -13.89 6.39 -17.87
C LEU A 39 -15.16 5.56 -18.12
N GLN A 40 -16.11 5.58 -17.19
CA GLN A 40 -17.39 4.86 -17.35
C GLN A 40 -18.28 5.43 -18.46
N ARG A 41 -18.09 6.70 -18.84
CA ARG A 41 -18.85 7.35 -19.93
C ARG A 41 -18.24 7.11 -21.31
N ASP A 42 -17.01 6.61 -21.39
CA ASP A 42 -16.39 6.19 -22.63
C ASP A 42 -16.80 4.72 -22.91
N PRO A 43 -17.76 4.47 -23.83
CA PRO A 43 -18.23 3.11 -24.10
C PRO A 43 -17.13 2.22 -24.69
N ASP A 44 -16.07 2.80 -25.24
CA ASP A 44 -14.94 2.07 -25.78
C ASP A 44 -13.83 1.84 -24.74
N ALA A 45 -13.99 2.32 -23.50
CA ALA A 45 -12.99 2.17 -22.44
C ALA A 45 -12.91 0.74 -21.89
N GLY A 46 -13.78 -0.18 -22.31
CA GLY A 46 -13.68 -1.61 -21.97
C GLY A 46 -13.69 -1.87 -20.45
N VAL A 47 -14.22 -0.92 -19.67
CA VAL A 47 -14.29 -0.96 -18.22
C VAL A 47 -15.58 -1.66 -17.83
N LEU A 48 -15.46 -2.85 -17.26
CA LEU A 48 -16.60 -3.64 -16.75
C LEU A 48 -17.11 -3.09 -15.43
N GLU A 49 -16.18 -2.75 -14.54
CA GLU A 49 -16.44 -2.22 -13.21
C GLU A 49 -15.26 -1.34 -12.81
N SER A 50 -15.49 -0.38 -11.91
CA SER A 50 -14.41 0.45 -11.42
C SER A 50 -14.69 0.96 -10.01
N GLY A 51 -13.62 1.27 -9.27
CA GLY A 51 -13.73 1.64 -7.87
C GLY A 51 -12.46 2.23 -7.30
N LEU A 52 -12.50 2.56 -6.01
CA LEU A 52 -11.33 2.99 -5.25
C LEU A 52 -10.48 1.79 -4.86
N GLY A 53 -9.17 1.99 -4.88
CA GLY A 53 -8.19 1.05 -4.36
C GLY A 53 -7.37 1.64 -3.22
N GLY A 54 -6.32 0.90 -2.87
CA GLY A 54 -5.20 1.47 -2.12
C GLY A 54 -5.51 1.93 -0.70
N SER A 55 -4.71 2.89 -0.24
CA SER A 55 -4.74 3.33 1.15
C SER A 55 -5.95 4.19 1.52
N VAL A 56 -6.59 4.83 0.54
CA VAL A 56 -7.85 5.56 0.75
C VAL A 56 -9.00 4.59 0.99
N LEU A 57 -9.14 3.54 0.17
CA LEU A 57 -10.17 2.51 0.41
C LEU A 57 -9.97 1.83 1.77
N LYS A 58 -8.73 1.53 2.13
CA LYS A 58 -8.38 0.79 3.36
C LYS A 58 -8.40 1.65 4.63
N ASP A 59 -8.57 2.96 4.50
CA ASP A 59 -8.48 3.94 5.60
C ASP A 59 -7.09 3.87 6.30
N THR A 60 -6.02 3.81 5.49
CA THR A 60 -4.61 3.77 5.92
C THR A 60 -3.75 4.85 5.24
N ALA A 61 -4.39 5.84 4.59
CA ALA A 61 -3.70 6.99 4.04
C ALA A 61 -3.02 7.82 5.15
N ILE A 62 -1.92 8.49 4.80
CA ILE A 62 -1.17 9.44 5.65
C ILE A 62 -1.18 10.81 4.96
N LEU A 63 -0.96 11.88 5.73
CA LEU A 63 -0.82 13.23 5.18
C LEU A 63 0.60 13.52 4.66
N PRO A 64 0.73 14.31 3.57
CA PRO A 64 -0.35 14.65 2.63
C PRO A 64 -0.79 13.41 1.84
N ILE A 65 -2.07 13.32 1.46
CA ILE A 65 -2.53 12.25 0.55
C ILE A 65 -1.90 12.52 -0.82
N SER A 66 -0.84 11.78 -1.17
CA SER A 66 -0.07 12.02 -2.40
C SER A 66 -0.59 11.28 -3.64
N ASP A 67 -1.30 10.18 -3.42
CA ASP A 67 -1.66 9.19 -4.42
C ASP A 67 -3.06 8.61 -4.15
N LEU A 68 -3.82 8.43 -5.23
CA LEU A 68 -5.12 7.79 -5.24
C LEU A 68 -5.10 6.62 -6.21
N ASP A 69 -5.29 5.42 -5.71
CA ASP A 69 -5.47 4.25 -6.54
C ASP A 69 -6.93 4.18 -7.02
N VAL A 70 -7.11 4.17 -8.33
CA VAL A 70 -8.37 3.91 -9.01
C VAL A 70 -8.25 2.58 -9.72
N ILE A 71 -9.15 1.65 -9.40
CA ILE A 71 -9.17 0.31 -9.99
C ILE A 71 -10.16 0.30 -11.15
N VAL A 72 -9.73 -0.24 -12.30
CA VAL A 72 -10.61 -0.52 -13.44
C VAL A 72 -10.53 -2.00 -13.79
N TYR A 73 -11.65 -2.69 -13.71
CA TYR A 73 -11.78 -4.09 -14.10
C TYR A 73 -12.10 -4.19 -15.58
N MET A 74 -11.38 -5.04 -16.27
CA MET A 74 -11.46 -5.23 -17.72
C MET A 74 -11.65 -6.70 -18.06
N ASP A 75 -12.26 -6.99 -19.20
CA ASP A 75 -12.48 -8.36 -19.64
C ASP A 75 -11.16 -9.00 -20.08
N GLY A 76 -10.68 -10.01 -19.34
CA GLY A 76 -9.46 -10.72 -19.66
C GLY A 76 -9.53 -11.49 -20.98
N ASP A 77 -10.72 -11.88 -21.44
CA ASP A 77 -10.88 -12.62 -22.70
C ASP A 77 -10.57 -11.71 -23.90
N GLU A 78 -10.99 -10.43 -23.86
CA GLU A 78 -10.64 -9.42 -24.89
C GLU A 78 -9.13 -9.12 -24.94
N TRP A 79 -8.46 -9.33 -23.81
CA TRP A 79 -7.02 -9.15 -23.65
C TRP A 79 -6.22 -10.43 -23.86
N SER A 80 -6.85 -11.50 -24.35
CA SER A 80 -6.14 -12.74 -24.67
C SER A 80 -5.34 -12.63 -25.98
N ASP A 81 -4.21 -13.33 -26.04
CA ASP A 81 -3.41 -13.53 -27.25
C ASP A 81 -3.83 -14.81 -27.99
N GLU A 82 -3.25 -15.04 -29.17
CA GLU A 82 -3.56 -16.20 -30.02
C GLU A 82 -3.21 -17.55 -29.37
N THR A 83 -2.39 -17.55 -28.32
CA THR A 83 -1.99 -18.76 -27.58
C THR A 83 -2.88 -19.05 -26.36
N GLY A 84 -3.88 -18.20 -26.10
CA GLY A 84 -4.72 -18.25 -24.91
C GLY A 84 -4.05 -17.70 -23.65
N GLY A 85 -2.89 -17.04 -23.78
CA GLY A 85 -2.30 -16.19 -22.74
C GLY A 85 -2.91 -14.79 -22.78
N TRP A 86 -2.45 -13.87 -21.91
CA TRP A 86 -2.79 -12.45 -22.07
C TRP A 86 -1.75 -11.71 -22.88
N LYS A 87 -2.23 -10.76 -23.67
CA LYS A 87 -1.42 -9.73 -24.34
C LYS A 87 -0.49 -9.06 -23.34
N ARG A 88 0.67 -8.63 -23.83
CA ARG A 88 1.71 -8.00 -23.01
C ARG A 88 1.18 -6.79 -22.22
N PRO A 89 1.59 -6.61 -20.96
CA PRO A 89 1.13 -5.50 -20.11
C PRO A 89 1.33 -4.11 -20.73
N GLU A 90 2.38 -3.94 -21.53
CA GLU A 90 2.68 -2.66 -22.20
C GLU A 90 1.58 -2.27 -23.20
N LEU A 91 0.94 -3.25 -23.84
CA LEU A 91 -0.19 -3.01 -24.74
C LEU A 91 -1.44 -2.56 -23.97
N LEU A 92 -1.72 -3.21 -22.84
CA LEU A 92 -2.83 -2.85 -21.95
C LEU A 92 -2.67 -1.43 -21.40
N LEU A 93 -1.49 -1.13 -20.87
CA LEU A 93 -1.19 0.17 -20.30
C LEU A 93 -1.12 1.27 -21.37
N GLY A 94 -0.55 0.98 -22.54
CA GLY A 94 -0.51 1.92 -23.66
C GLY A 94 -1.91 2.26 -24.16
N TRP A 95 -2.77 1.25 -24.31
CA TRP A 95 -4.17 1.42 -24.70
C TRP A 95 -4.94 2.24 -23.66
N LEU A 96 -4.79 1.92 -22.37
CA LEU A 96 -5.47 2.66 -21.30
C LEU A 96 -5.00 4.12 -21.23
N THR A 97 -3.70 4.37 -21.42
CA THR A 97 -3.13 5.72 -21.51
C THR A 97 -3.75 6.51 -22.67
N GLU A 98 -3.87 5.89 -23.85
CA GLU A 98 -4.50 6.53 -25.01
C GLU A 98 -5.98 6.85 -24.74
N ARG A 99 -6.74 5.91 -24.15
CA ARG A 99 -8.15 6.10 -23.82
C ARG A 99 -8.38 7.20 -22.79
N ILE A 100 -7.61 7.21 -21.71
CA ILE A 100 -7.62 8.30 -20.72
C ILE A 100 -7.25 9.63 -21.39
N GLY A 101 -6.22 9.62 -22.25
CA GLY A 101 -5.77 10.80 -23.00
C GLY A 101 -6.85 11.40 -23.89
N ARG A 102 -7.64 10.56 -24.58
CA ARG A 102 -8.79 11.01 -25.38
C ARG A 102 -9.91 11.57 -24.49
N THR A 103 -10.26 10.84 -23.44
CA THR A 103 -11.36 11.19 -22.51
C THR A 103 -11.09 12.51 -21.78
N LEU A 104 -9.83 12.78 -21.43
CA LEU A 104 -9.39 13.99 -20.71
C LEU A 104 -8.63 14.97 -21.61
N SER A 105 -8.82 14.87 -22.92
CA SER A 105 -8.04 15.61 -23.92
C SER A 105 -8.08 17.12 -23.71
N TRP A 106 -9.25 17.68 -23.42
CA TRP A 106 -9.40 19.11 -23.13
C TRP A 106 -8.54 19.53 -21.92
N GLN A 107 -8.55 18.75 -20.83
CA GLN A 107 -7.75 19.06 -19.64
C GLN A 107 -6.24 18.98 -19.92
N ILE A 108 -5.82 18.02 -20.76
CA ILE A 108 -4.43 17.86 -21.17
C ILE A 108 -3.98 19.03 -22.05
N THR A 109 -4.76 19.36 -23.08
CA THR A 109 -4.41 20.45 -24.02
C THR A 109 -4.35 21.81 -23.34
N ASN A 110 -5.18 22.05 -22.32
CA ASN A 110 -5.14 23.28 -21.52
C ASN A 110 -4.09 23.24 -20.39
N GLY A 111 -3.28 22.19 -20.28
CA GLY A 111 -2.19 22.10 -19.31
C GLY A 111 -2.63 21.87 -17.86
N TYR A 112 -3.88 21.45 -17.61
CA TYR A 112 -4.38 21.20 -16.24
C TYR A 112 -3.90 19.86 -15.67
N LEU A 113 -3.57 18.90 -16.52
CA LEU A 113 -3.06 17.59 -16.11
C LEU A 113 -2.18 16.95 -17.19
N SER A 114 -1.42 15.94 -16.78
CA SER A 114 -0.65 15.04 -17.65
C SER A 114 -1.04 13.58 -17.38
N VAL A 115 -0.88 12.73 -18.41
CA VAL A 115 -1.17 11.30 -18.34
C VAL A 115 0.10 10.55 -18.75
N ASN A 116 0.57 9.64 -17.89
CA ASN A 116 1.83 8.93 -18.10
C ASN A 116 1.68 7.44 -17.76
N THR A 117 2.17 6.57 -18.62
CA THR A 117 2.27 5.14 -18.30
C THR A 117 3.28 4.91 -17.18
N ARG A 118 2.90 4.11 -16.19
CA ARG A 118 3.77 3.61 -15.11
C ARG A 118 3.94 2.11 -15.23
N ARG A 119 4.74 1.52 -14.33
CA ARG A 119 5.04 0.08 -14.34
C ARG A 119 3.79 -0.80 -14.24
N ARG A 120 2.77 -0.37 -13.49
CA ARG A 120 1.56 -1.16 -13.18
C ARG A 120 0.24 -0.40 -13.34
N SER A 121 0.31 0.86 -13.75
CA SER A 121 -0.81 1.80 -13.75
C SER A 121 -0.62 2.84 -14.85
N VAL A 122 -1.66 3.63 -15.08
CA VAL A 122 -1.57 4.89 -15.80
C VAL A 122 -1.72 6.03 -14.77
N GLU A 123 -0.69 6.85 -14.64
CA GLU A 123 -0.70 8.00 -13.73
C GLU A 123 -1.36 9.20 -14.41
N ILE A 124 -2.35 9.77 -13.73
CA ILE A 124 -2.91 11.09 -14.02
C ILE A 124 -2.35 12.06 -12.98
N ARG A 125 -1.65 13.11 -13.41
CA ARG A 125 -1.06 14.12 -12.53
C ARG A 125 -1.59 15.50 -12.89
N TYR A 126 -2.25 16.15 -11.94
CA TYR A 126 -2.66 17.55 -12.06
C TYR A 126 -1.46 18.50 -11.97
N THR A 127 -1.56 19.70 -12.53
CA THR A 127 -0.43 20.66 -12.61
C THR A 127 -0.32 21.58 -11.38
N ASN A 128 -1.33 21.61 -10.52
CA ASN A 128 -1.43 22.51 -9.36
C ASN A 128 -0.44 22.10 -8.23
N GLU A 129 -0.06 23.02 -7.34
CA GLU A 129 0.91 22.73 -6.25
C GLU A 129 0.43 21.64 -5.27
N ASP A 130 -0.89 21.46 -5.10
CA ASP A 130 -1.51 20.38 -4.31
C ASP A 130 -1.94 19.17 -5.18
N ALA A 131 -1.23 18.91 -6.27
CA ALA A 131 -1.59 17.88 -7.24
C ALA A 131 -1.41 16.46 -6.68
N VAL A 132 -2.54 15.93 -6.19
CA VAL A 132 -2.72 14.51 -5.94
C VAL A 132 -2.56 13.73 -7.25
N LYS A 133 -1.74 12.69 -7.23
CA LYS A 133 -1.59 11.74 -8.34
C LYS A 133 -2.72 10.74 -8.29
N ILE A 134 -3.26 10.36 -9.44
CA ILE A 134 -4.25 9.30 -9.54
C ILE A 134 -3.65 8.18 -10.37
N ASP A 135 -3.45 7.02 -9.77
CA ASP A 135 -2.98 5.82 -10.44
C ASP A 135 -4.18 4.98 -10.87
N VAL A 136 -4.43 4.92 -12.18
CA VAL A 136 -5.45 4.04 -12.76
C VAL A 136 -4.82 2.67 -12.98
N VAL A 137 -5.21 1.69 -12.16
CA VAL A 137 -4.69 0.33 -12.17
C VAL A 137 -5.67 -0.59 -12.90
N PRO A 138 -5.31 -1.13 -14.07
CA PRO A 138 -6.15 -2.11 -14.73
C PRO A 138 -6.02 -3.48 -14.08
N ILE A 139 -7.16 -4.15 -13.92
CA ILE A 139 -7.25 -5.52 -13.46
C ILE A 139 -7.98 -6.34 -14.52
N LEU A 140 -7.30 -7.31 -15.12
CA LEU A 140 -7.93 -8.27 -16.01
C LEU A 140 -8.71 -9.28 -15.17
N LEU A 141 -9.97 -9.51 -15.51
CA LEU A 141 -10.80 -10.57 -14.93
C LEU A 141 -10.87 -11.75 -15.89
N ALA A 142 -10.49 -12.93 -15.42
CA ALA A 142 -10.73 -14.16 -16.18
C ALA A 142 -12.22 -14.53 -16.09
N LYS A 143 -12.77 -15.12 -17.15
CA LYS A 143 -14.17 -15.56 -17.19
C LYS A 143 -14.54 -16.40 -15.96
N GLY A 144 -15.59 -15.97 -15.24
CA GLY A 144 -16.08 -16.65 -14.03
C GLY A 144 -15.33 -16.34 -12.73
N HIS A 145 -14.23 -15.58 -12.79
CA HIS A 145 -13.45 -15.19 -11.61
C HIS A 145 -13.67 -13.71 -11.29
N LYS A 146 -14.63 -13.43 -10.39
CA LYS A 146 -14.89 -12.05 -9.93
C LYS A 146 -14.02 -11.62 -8.75
N GLU A 147 -13.65 -12.56 -7.89
CA GLU A 147 -12.88 -12.24 -6.67
C GLU A 147 -11.37 -12.10 -6.90
N HIS A 148 -10.84 -12.61 -8.01
CA HIS A 148 -9.42 -12.53 -8.33
C HIS A 148 -9.24 -11.94 -9.71
N GLY A 149 -8.25 -11.08 -9.83
CA GLY A 149 -7.86 -10.51 -11.10
C GLY A 149 -6.36 -10.39 -11.22
N TRP A 150 -5.92 -9.94 -12.39
CA TRP A 150 -4.51 -9.90 -12.74
C TRP A 150 -4.09 -8.48 -13.08
N ILE A 151 -3.11 -7.98 -12.31
CA ILE A 151 -2.51 -6.67 -12.50
C ILE A 151 -1.24 -6.78 -13.32
N PRO A 152 -0.94 -5.79 -14.19
CA PRO A 152 0.37 -5.64 -14.80
C PRO A 152 1.50 -5.72 -13.76
N ASP A 153 2.48 -6.57 -14.03
CA ASP A 153 3.74 -6.62 -13.30
C ASP A 153 4.84 -7.21 -14.19
N PRO A 154 5.66 -6.38 -14.85
CA PRO A 154 6.71 -6.86 -15.75
C PRO A 154 7.82 -7.65 -15.01
N GLY A 155 7.81 -7.68 -13.67
CA GLY A 155 8.77 -8.44 -12.87
C GLY A 155 8.39 -9.90 -12.61
N VAL A 156 7.26 -10.39 -13.14
CA VAL A 156 6.85 -11.80 -13.00
C VAL A 156 6.74 -12.50 -14.35
N PRO A 157 6.89 -13.83 -14.40
CA PRO A 157 6.63 -14.59 -15.62
C PRO A 157 5.24 -14.28 -16.18
N ARG A 158 5.14 -14.11 -17.51
CA ARG A 158 3.93 -13.66 -18.24
C ARG A 158 3.50 -12.21 -18.00
N GLY A 159 4.19 -11.44 -17.15
CA GLY A 159 3.97 -10.00 -17.00
C GLY A 159 2.74 -9.62 -16.17
N TYR A 160 2.03 -10.57 -15.57
CA TYR A 160 0.85 -10.29 -14.74
C TYR A 160 0.92 -11.01 -13.40
N ARG A 161 0.52 -10.31 -12.34
CA ARG A 161 0.44 -10.83 -10.98
C ARG A 161 -1.02 -10.94 -10.56
N SER A 162 -1.40 -12.08 -10.00
CA SER A 162 -2.74 -12.27 -9.41
C SER A 162 -2.89 -11.40 -8.15
N THR A 163 -4.10 -10.91 -7.91
CA THR A 163 -4.47 -10.09 -6.76
C THR A 163 -5.96 -10.18 -6.47
N SER A 164 -6.37 -9.75 -5.28
CA SER A 164 -7.79 -9.60 -4.92
C SER A 164 -7.98 -8.38 -4.02
N ILE A 165 -8.32 -7.24 -4.62
CA ILE A 165 -8.50 -5.96 -3.88
C ILE A 165 -9.57 -6.10 -2.79
N GLU A 166 -10.67 -6.80 -3.08
CA GLU A 166 -11.73 -7.08 -2.12
C GLU A 166 -11.24 -7.90 -0.93
N ARG A 167 -10.47 -8.97 -1.16
CA ARG A 167 -9.89 -9.78 -0.07
C ARG A 167 -8.94 -8.96 0.79
N GLN A 168 -8.06 -8.16 0.17
CA GLN A 168 -7.18 -7.26 0.91
C GLN A 168 -7.97 -6.30 1.81
N HIS A 169 -9.05 -5.72 1.28
CA HIS A 169 -9.93 -4.82 2.02
C HIS A 169 -10.70 -5.54 3.15
N ARG A 170 -11.22 -6.74 2.90
CA ARG A 170 -11.89 -7.58 3.92
C ARG A 170 -10.93 -7.95 5.05
N LEU A 171 -9.69 -8.31 4.73
CA LEU A 171 -8.67 -8.68 5.71
C LEU A 171 -8.32 -7.51 6.63
N ILE A 172 -8.00 -6.34 6.09
CA ILE A 172 -7.68 -5.19 6.96
C ILE A 172 -8.88 -4.80 7.83
N ASN A 173 -10.11 -4.88 7.30
CA ASN A 173 -11.32 -4.68 8.08
C ASN A 173 -11.50 -5.72 9.20
N HIS A 174 -11.18 -6.98 8.94
CA HIS A 174 -11.23 -8.05 9.93
C HIS A 174 -10.29 -7.76 11.10
N TYR A 175 -9.01 -7.49 10.83
CA TYR A 175 -8.02 -7.25 11.88
C TYR A 175 -8.13 -5.88 12.54
N ALA A 176 -8.73 -4.88 11.88
CA ALA A 176 -8.92 -3.54 12.46
C ALA A 176 -10.09 -3.44 13.45
N ARG A 177 -10.96 -4.46 13.53
CA ARG A 177 -12.05 -4.50 14.51
C ARG A 177 -11.49 -4.74 15.93
N PRO A 178 -12.12 -4.15 16.98
CA PRO A 178 -13.29 -3.27 16.93
C PRO A 178 -13.01 -1.75 16.73
N HIS A 179 -11.79 -1.23 16.91
CA HIS A 179 -11.64 0.21 17.24
C HIS A 179 -10.64 1.06 16.43
N ARG A 180 -10.11 0.60 15.29
CA ARG A 180 -9.09 1.31 14.47
C ARG A 180 -7.59 1.21 14.88
N PRO A 181 -7.14 0.65 16.04
CA PRO A 181 -5.70 0.63 16.39
C PRO A 181 -4.75 0.15 15.30
N LEU A 182 -5.18 -0.87 14.54
CA LEU A 182 -4.39 -1.40 13.43
C LEU A 182 -4.12 -0.35 12.35
N ARG A 183 -5.12 0.46 11.98
CA ARG A 183 -4.98 1.46 10.91
C ARG A 183 -4.03 2.56 11.33
N ASP A 184 -4.12 2.98 12.59
CA ASP A 184 -3.23 3.98 13.18
C ASP A 184 -1.79 3.46 13.28
N ALA A 185 -1.60 2.20 13.67
CA ALA A 185 -0.29 1.56 13.62
C ALA A 185 0.26 1.49 12.17
N VAL A 186 -0.58 1.19 11.18
CA VAL A 186 -0.18 1.20 9.77
C VAL A 186 0.22 2.61 9.33
N ARG A 187 -0.47 3.67 9.76
CA ARG A 187 -0.07 5.06 9.49
C ARG A 187 1.30 5.39 10.07
N LEU A 188 1.54 5.01 11.34
CA LEU A 188 2.86 5.13 11.97
C LEU A 188 3.94 4.40 11.15
N LEU A 189 3.67 3.16 10.72
CA LEU A 189 4.59 2.37 9.89
C LEU A 189 4.84 2.98 8.52
N LYS A 190 3.80 3.51 7.86
CA LYS A 190 3.94 4.15 6.54
C LYS A 190 4.74 5.43 6.62
N ARG A 191 4.56 6.21 7.68
CA ARG A 191 5.33 7.42 7.89
C ARG A 191 6.77 7.12 8.31
N TRP A 192 6.97 6.16 9.21
CA TRP A 192 8.29 5.56 9.47
C TRP A 192 8.97 5.11 8.18
N LYS A 193 8.27 4.39 7.30
CA LYS A 193 8.80 3.96 6.00
C LYS A 193 9.23 5.14 5.13
N LEU A 194 8.39 6.16 5.02
CA LEU A 194 8.65 7.34 4.21
C LEU A 194 9.93 8.02 4.70
N ASP A 195 9.97 8.36 5.99
CA ASP A 195 11.04 9.18 6.52
C ASP A 195 12.35 8.40 6.70
N GLN A 196 12.26 7.10 7.01
CA GLN A 196 13.41 6.21 7.08
C GLN A 196 13.79 5.64 5.72
N LYS A 197 13.19 6.08 4.60
CA LYS A 197 13.46 5.58 3.24
C LYS A 197 13.45 4.04 3.12
N ILE A 198 12.50 3.39 3.77
CA ILE A 198 12.42 1.92 3.85
C ILE A 198 11.89 1.37 2.51
N PRO A 199 12.60 0.40 1.88
CA PRO A 199 12.22 -0.13 0.56
C PRO A 199 11.08 -1.18 0.62
N LEU A 200 10.28 -1.22 1.68
CA LEU A 200 9.10 -2.09 1.76
C LEU A 200 7.90 -1.42 1.08
N ILE A 201 7.13 -2.15 0.29
CA ILE A 201 5.84 -1.62 -0.19
C ILE A 201 4.86 -1.44 0.97
N SER A 202 3.98 -0.44 0.91
CA SER A 202 3.04 -0.14 2.01
C SER A 202 2.14 -1.31 2.36
N TYR A 203 1.76 -2.14 1.39
CA TYR A 203 0.96 -3.32 1.65
C TYR A 203 1.71 -4.38 2.49
N ALA A 204 3.04 -4.51 2.36
CA ALA A 204 3.82 -5.40 3.22
C ALA A 204 3.80 -4.92 4.69
N LEU A 205 3.75 -3.61 4.93
CA LEU A 205 3.61 -3.05 6.28
C LEU A 205 2.22 -3.32 6.89
N GLU A 206 1.16 -3.28 6.07
CA GLU A 206 -0.19 -3.69 6.48
C GLU A 206 -0.17 -5.15 6.95
N VAL A 207 0.45 -6.05 6.17
CA VAL A 207 0.58 -7.47 6.52
C VAL A 207 1.41 -7.69 7.79
N LEU A 208 2.53 -6.97 7.95
CA LEU A 208 3.35 -7.02 9.17
C LEU A 208 2.56 -6.60 10.42
N ALA A 209 1.76 -5.54 10.31
CA ALA A 209 0.91 -5.06 11.40
C ALA A 209 -0.17 -6.08 11.76
N MET A 210 -0.86 -6.64 10.74
CA MET A 210 -1.87 -7.70 10.94
C MET A 210 -1.26 -8.94 11.57
N HIS A 211 -0.11 -9.42 11.06
CA HIS A 211 0.61 -10.57 11.61
C HIS A 211 1.00 -10.34 13.08
N THR A 212 1.58 -9.18 13.37
CA THR A 212 2.04 -8.84 14.74
C THR A 212 0.85 -8.79 15.70
N ARG A 213 -0.26 -8.17 15.29
CA ARG A 213 -1.50 -8.14 16.08
C ARG A 213 -2.05 -9.55 16.31
N ALA A 214 -2.15 -10.37 15.26
CA ALA A 214 -2.71 -11.71 15.33
C ALA A 214 -1.89 -12.65 16.22
N THR A 215 -0.56 -12.57 16.14
CA THR A 215 0.35 -13.47 16.86
C THR A 215 0.63 -13.05 18.30
N ARG A 216 0.49 -11.77 18.63
CA ARG A 216 0.85 -11.23 19.95
C ARG A 216 -0.34 -10.67 20.73
N GLY A 217 -1.54 -10.60 20.14
CA GLY A 217 -2.74 -10.08 20.80
C GLY A 217 -2.69 -8.57 21.11
N LEU A 218 -1.85 -7.81 20.39
CA LEU A 218 -1.61 -6.39 20.67
C LEU A 218 -2.81 -5.52 20.29
N SER A 219 -3.10 -4.54 21.14
CA SER A 219 -4.39 -3.87 21.17
C SER A 219 -4.32 -2.38 20.81
N THR A 220 -3.21 -1.69 21.10
CA THR A 220 -3.05 -0.26 20.83
C THR A 220 -2.21 0.03 19.58
N PRO A 221 -2.33 1.22 18.95
CA PRO A 221 -1.47 1.62 17.84
C PRO A 221 0.03 1.51 18.16
N ALA A 222 0.46 2.02 19.33
CA ALA A 222 1.86 2.00 19.72
C ALA A 222 2.36 0.57 19.99
N GLU A 223 1.55 -0.31 20.59
CA GLU A 223 1.92 -1.71 20.79
C GLU A 223 2.20 -2.41 19.47
N ILE A 224 1.29 -2.27 18.50
CA ILE A 224 1.43 -2.90 17.18
C ILE A 224 2.64 -2.33 16.44
N PHE A 225 2.80 -1.00 16.42
CA PHE A 225 3.95 -0.34 15.79
C PHE A 225 5.28 -0.81 16.40
N TRP A 226 5.38 -0.78 17.74
CA TRP A 226 6.54 -1.27 18.47
C TRP A 226 6.80 -2.76 18.20
N GLY A 227 5.74 -3.57 18.18
CA GLY A 227 5.81 -5.00 17.94
C GLY A 227 6.39 -5.33 16.57
N VAL A 228 5.98 -4.59 15.53
CA VAL A 228 6.53 -4.70 14.18
C VAL A 228 8.00 -4.30 14.17
N LEU A 229 8.37 -3.15 14.75
CA LEU A 229 9.76 -2.71 14.81
C LEU A 229 10.65 -3.71 15.57
N ASP A 230 10.21 -4.21 16.74
CA ASP A 230 10.95 -5.21 17.54
C ASP A 230 11.08 -6.54 16.79
N GLY A 231 10.02 -6.97 16.07
CA GLY A 231 10.08 -8.14 15.21
C GLY A 231 11.09 -8.00 14.08
N VAL A 232 11.00 -6.91 13.32
CA VAL A 232 11.90 -6.64 12.20
C VAL A 232 13.36 -6.51 12.66
N ALA A 233 13.61 -5.83 13.79
CA ALA A 233 14.92 -5.73 14.41
C ALA A 233 15.54 -7.09 14.78
N LYS A 234 14.70 -8.11 15.01
CA LYS A 234 15.04 -9.48 15.40
C LYS A 234 14.87 -10.51 14.27
N ARG A 235 14.91 -10.08 13.00
CA ARG A 235 14.88 -10.95 11.81
C ARG A 235 13.50 -11.47 11.38
N LEU A 236 12.38 -10.89 11.84
CA LEU A 236 11.02 -11.26 11.41
C LEU A 236 10.87 -11.35 9.87
N LEU A 237 11.52 -10.44 9.14
CA LEU A 237 11.51 -10.41 7.67
C LEU A 237 12.19 -11.62 7.02
N LEU A 238 13.18 -12.21 7.69
CA LEU A 238 13.93 -13.38 7.22
C LEU A 238 13.25 -14.67 7.67
N ASP A 239 12.67 -14.69 8.87
CA ASP A 239 11.95 -15.85 9.41
C ASP A 239 10.65 -16.13 8.62
N GLY A 240 10.04 -15.07 8.10
CA GLY A 240 8.88 -15.13 7.22
C GLY A 240 7.58 -14.73 7.91
N VAL A 241 6.77 -13.98 7.18
CA VAL A 241 5.53 -13.35 7.67
C VAL A 241 4.36 -13.86 6.86
N HIS A 242 3.40 -14.45 7.56
CA HIS A 242 2.11 -14.91 7.04
C HIS A 242 1.05 -14.66 8.11
N LEU A 243 -0.21 -14.51 7.71
CA LEU A 243 -1.30 -14.43 8.69
C LEU A 243 -1.62 -15.83 9.23
N PRO A 244 -1.83 -16.01 10.55
CA PRO A 244 -2.07 -17.34 11.14
C PRO A 244 -3.27 -18.09 10.55
N ASP A 245 -4.27 -17.37 10.04
CA ASP A 245 -5.46 -17.95 9.42
C ASP A 245 -5.16 -18.64 8.06
N PHE A 246 -3.92 -18.59 7.57
CA PHE A 246 -3.47 -19.23 6.34
C PHE A 246 -2.75 -20.54 6.64
N PHE A 247 -3.35 -21.65 6.20
CA PHE A 247 -2.89 -23.00 6.51
C PHE A 247 -1.65 -23.46 5.74
N VAL A 248 -1.24 -22.77 4.67
CA VAL A 248 -0.11 -23.18 3.83
C VAL A 248 0.81 -21.99 3.55
N VAL A 249 2.00 -22.02 4.16
CA VAL A 249 3.09 -21.12 3.80
C VAL A 249 3.77 -21.70 2.55
N PRO A 250 3.83 -20.98 1.42
CA PRO A 250 4.46 -21.48 0.21
C PRO A 250 5.96 -21.70 0.43
N ARG A 251 6.54 -22.65 -0.32
CA ARG A 251 8.01 -22.71 -0.46
C ARG A 251 8.46 -21.49 -1.26
N CYS A 252 9.41 -20.74 -0.71
CA CYS A 252 9.92 -19.52 -1.29
C CYS A 252 11.43 -19.48 -1.10
N ALA A 253 12.17 -19.25 -2.19
CA ALA A 253 13.63 -19.10 -2.17
C ALA A 253 14.06 -17.65 -1.88
N ASP A 254 13.14 -16.69 -1.99
CA ASP A 254 13.43 -15.29 -1.70
C ASP A 254 13.87 -15.12 -0.24
N PRO A 255 14.89 -14.31 0.06
CA PRO A 255 15.44 -14.18 1.41
C PRO A 255 14.47 -13.45 2.36
N VAL A 256 13.77 -12.44 1.84
CA VAL A 256 12.79 -11.66 2.59
C VAL A 256 11.39 -12.14 2.24
N ARG A 257 10.62 -12.55 3.25
CA ARG A 257 9.39 -13.30 3.06
C ARG A 257 8.22 -12.62 3.79
N VAL A 258 7.43 -11.84 3.05
CA VAL A 258 6.14 -11.33 3.52
C VAL A 258 5.09 -11.74 2.50
N PHE A 259 4.30 -12.75 2.84
CA PHE A 259 3.35 -13.35 1.92
C PHE A 259 2.04 -12.55 1.90
N ASP A 260 1.50 -12.37 0.69
CA ASP A 260 0.21 -11.74 0.49
C ASP A 260 -0.91 -12.67 0.98
N PRO A 261 -1.70 -12.27 1.99
CA PRO A 261 -2.85 -13.06 2.42
C PRO A 261 -3.98 -13.11 1.39
N ALA A 262 -4.01 -12.21 0.39
CA ALA A 262 -4.98 -12.31 -0.69
C ALA A 262 -4.56 -13.29 -1.79
N ASP A 263 -3.26 -13.59 -1.91
CA ASP A 263 -2.68 -14.53 -2.88
C ASP A 263 -1.43 -15.20 -2.27
N TRP A 264 -1.60 -16.42 -1.79
CA TRP A 264 -0.55 -17.14 -1.07
C TRP A 264 0.71 -17.44 -1.91
N ASN A 265 0.67 -17.34 -3.23
CA ASN A 265 1.87 -17.51 -4.08
C ASN A 265 2.66 -16.21 -4.27
N ASN A 266 2.13 -15.08 -3.77
CA ASN A 266 2.71 -13.77 -3.96
C ASN A 266 3.54 -13.35 -2.74
N ASN A 267 4.87 -13.32 -2.92
CA ASN A 267 5.77 -12.69 -1.95
C ASN A 267 5.82 -11.17 -2.22
N LEU A 268 5.30 -10.38 -1.28
CA LEU A 268 5.27 -8.92 -1.34
C LEU A 268 6.66 -8.29 -1.31
N THR A 269 7.66 -9.04 -0.84
CA THR A 269 9.05 -8.60 -0.68
C THR A 269 10.03 -9.30 -1.62
N ARG A 270 9.55 -9.90 -2.71
CA ARG A 270 10.38 -10.62 -3.70
C ARG A 270 11.59 -9.83 -4.22
N SER A 271 11.47 -8.51 -4.32
CA SER A 271 12.55 -7.65 -4.81
C SER A 271 13.60 -7.29 -3.76
N LEU A 272 13.44 -7.74 -2.51
CA LEU A 272 14.35 -7.40 -1.42
C LEU A 272 15.37 -8.51 -1.18
N SER A 273 16.60 -8.08 -0.94
CA SER A 273 17.75 -8.90 -0.58
C SER A 273 17.88 -9.06 0.94
N GLU A 274 18.83 -9.90 1.38
CA GLU A 274 19.22 -9.96 2.81
C GLU A 274 19.82 -8.63 3.30
N ASP A 275 20.57 -7.92 2.46
CA ASP A 275 21.16 -6.62 2.80
C ASP A 275 20.08 -5.54 3.00
N ASP A 276 19.01 -5.58 2.19
CA ASP A 276 17.83 -4.75 2.42
C ASP A 276 17.20 -5.07 3.78
N ALA A 277 17.05 -6.35 4.12
CA ALA A 277 16.48 -6.77 5.41
C ALA A 277 17.32 -6.28 6.60
N GLU A 278 18.64 -6.38 6.53
CA GLU A 278 19.53 -5.89 7.59
C GLU A 278 19.51 -4.35 7.67
N THR A 279 19.40 -3.66 6.54
CA THR A 279 19.23 -2.19 6.51
C THR A 279 17.94 -1.78 7.22
N ILE A 280 16.83 -2.45 6.92
CA ILE A 280 15.53 -2.22 7.58
C ILE A 280 15.64 -2.54 9.08
N ALA A 281 16.29 -3.65 9.46
CA ALA A 281 16.50 -4.03 10.85
C ALA A 281 17.32 -2.99 11.63
N LYS A 282 18.38 -2.43 11.03
CA LYS A 282 19.17 -1.34 11.62
C LYS A 282 18.31 -0.10 11.89
N ARG A 283 17.49 0.31 10.92
CA ARG A 283 16.57 1.45 11.08
C ARG A 283 15.50 1.19 12.14
N ALA A 284 14.97 -0.02 12.22
CA ALA A 284 14.06 -0.41 13.29
C ALA A 284 14.72 -0.33 14.69
N ARG A 285 15.95 -0.85 14.85
CA ARG A 285 16.73 -0.73 16.10
C ARG A 285 16.98 0.73 16.47
N TYR A 286 17.31 1.57 15.49
CA TYR A 286 17.50 3.01 15.69
C TYR A 286 16.23 3.68 16.23
N THR A 287 15.08 3.48 15.57
CA THR A 287 13.78 4.04 15.97
C THR A 287 13.41 3.57 17.38
N LEU A 288 13.51 2.26 17.68
CA LEU A 288 13.23 1.72 19.02
C LEU A 288 14.09 2.38 20.12
N ARG A 289 15.37 2.63 19.83
CA ARG A 289 16.27 3.33 20.77
C ARG A 289 15.83 4.78 21.00
N LYS A 290 15.41 5.50 19.96
CA LYS A 290 14.94 6.88 20.06
C LYS A 290 13.62 6.98 20.83
N LEU A 291 12.64 6.12 20.54
CA LEU A 291 11.37 6.08 21.27
C LEU A 291 11.57 5.85 22.78
N ARG A 292 12.51 4.98 23.16
CA ARG A 292 12.89 4.81 24.57
C ARG A 292 13.53 6.05 25.18
N ARG A 293 14.35 6.75 24.40
CA ARG A 293 14.95 8.01 24.85
C ARG A 293 13.85 9.05 25.08
N ALA A 294 12.88 9.17 24.17
CA ALA A 294 11.75 10.09 24.31
C ALA A 294 10.94 9.83 25.59
N LEU A 295 10.69 8.56 25.92
CA LEU A 295 10.03 8.17 27.18
C LEU A 295 10.80 8.58 28.44
N ARG A 296 12.14 8.58 28.40
CA ARG A 296 12.98 9.01 29.53
C ARG A 296 13.07 10.53 29.67
N TYR A 297 13.02 11.25 28.56
CA TYR A 297 13.22 12.70 28.50
C TYR A 297 11.95 13.40 28.03
N ARG A 298 10.87 13.30 28.83
CA ARG A 298 9.54 13.83 28.46
C ARG A 298 9.55 15.31 28.05
N GLY A 299 10.44 16.13 28.62
CA GLY A 299 10.56 17.56 28.28
C GLY A 299 11.11 17.86 26.88
N CYS A 300 11.71 16.87 26.20
CA CYS A 300 12.21 16.99 24.82
C CYS A 300 11.65 15.86 23.93
N ALA A 301 10.52 15.25 24.33
CA ALA A 301 10.06 14.04 23.69
C ALA A 301 9.66 14.27 22.23
N ASP A 302 9.04 15.40 21.92
CA ASP A 302 8.60 15.75 20.56
C ASP A 302 9.79 15.82 19.59
N GLU A 303 10.88 16.47 19.99
CA GLU A 303 12.12 16.52 19.22
C GLU A 303 12.70 15.12 18.99
N ILE A 304 12.74 14.29 20.04
CA ILE A 304 13.29 12.93 19.95
C ILE A 304 12.39 12.01 19.08
N ILE A 305 11.08 12.22 19.09
CA ILE A 305 10.13 11.50 18.22
C ILE A 305 10.35 11.94 16.78
N ALA A 306 10.44 13.25 16.52
CA ALA A 306 10.77 13.75 15.19
C ALA A 306 12.09 13.15 14.68
N GLU A 307 13.11 13.01 15.53
CA GLU A 307 14.35 12.29 15.19
C GLU A 307 14.15 10.78 14.98
N ALA A 308 13.25 10.12 15.71
CA ALA A 308 12.94 8.70 15.55
C ALA A 308 12.30 8.40 14.17
N PHE A 309 11.59 9.40 13.66
CA PHE A 309 11.04 9.47 12.31
C PHE A 309 11.92 10.31 11.37
N GLY A 310 13.17 10.63 11.69
CA GLY A 310 14.08 11.37 10.80
C GLY A 310 15.06 10.46 10.09
N GLU A 311 15.54 10.83 8.89
CA GLU A 311 16.55 10.05 8.18
C GLU A 311 17.78 9.76 9.04
N VAL A 312 18.22 8.49 9.04
CA VAL A 312 19.51 8.11 9.62
C VAL A 312 20.59 8.42 8.58
N GLY A 313 21.42 9.43 8.87
CA GLY A 313 22.64 9.72 8.13
C GLY A 313 23.67 8.60 8.21
#